data_AF-A0A659NTN3-F1
#
_entry.id   AF-A0A659NTN3-F1
#
_cell.length_a   1.000
_cell.length_b   1.000
_cell.length_c   1.000
_cell.angle_alpha   90.00
_cell.angle_beta   90.00
_cell.angle_gamma   90.00
#
_symmetry.space_group_name_H-M   'P 1'
#
loop_
_entity.id
_entity.type
_entity.pdbx_description
1 polymer ?
#
loop_
_entity_poly.entity_id
_entity_poly.type
_entity_poly.pdbx_seq_one_letter_code
_entity_poly.pdbx_strand_id
1 'polypeptide(L)'
;DMLCDDDNLYELAKSYRVNFGTWSDYFNVYSYKLSESTGVILWQLTERNDELKDLINYPSCVFYETFNYSDLLEVIDHLNSIKTQH
;
A
#
# COMPACT_ATOMS: atom_id res chain seq x y z
N ASP A 1 7.93 -6.88 28.87
CA ASP A 1 7.94 -5.65 28.08
C ASP A 1 6.99 -5.75 26.91
N MET A 2 6.29 -4.64 26.68
CA MET A 2 5.07 -4.44 25.89
C MET A 2 4.98 -5.25 24.58
N LEU A 3 4.03 -6.17 24.54
CA LEU A 3 3.28 -6.44 23.32
C LEU A 3 2.47 -5.16 23.05
N CYS A 4 3.01 -4.24 22.25
CA CYS A 4 2.21 -3.14 21.73
C CYS A 4 1.06 -3.77 20.94
N ASP A 5 -0.18 -3.52 21.37
CA ASP A 5 -1.39 -4.05 20.75
C ASP A 5 -1.41 -3.69 19.25
N ASP A 6 -1.04 -4.63 18.40
CA ASP A 6 -1.13 -4.52 16.93
C ASP A 6 -2.56 -4.13 16.48
N ASP A 7 -3.57 -4.54 17.26
CA ASP A 7 -4.98 -4.21 17.06
C ASP A 7 -5.24 -2.69 17.14
N ASN A 8 -4.55 -1.96 18.02
CA ASN A 8 -4.71 -0.51 18.16
C ASN A 8 -4.10 0.26 16.99
N LEU A 9 -2.98 -0.23 16.45
CA LEU A 9 -2.33 0.38 15.28
C LEU A 9 -3.10 0.11 13.99
N TYR A 10 -3.69 -1.08 13.87
CA TYR A 10 -4.56 -1.45 12.76
C TYR A 10 -5.84 -0.59 12.70
N GLU A 11 -6.53 -0.43 13.84
CA GLU A 11 -7.72 0.43 13.92
C GLU A 11 -7.39 1.91 13.70
N LEU A 12 -6.23 2.38 14.17
CA LEU A 12 -5.75 3.72 13.87
C LEU A 12 -5.51 3.90 12.37
N ALA A 13 -4.85 2.93 11.71
CA ALA A 13 -4.57 3.00 10.27
C ALA A 13 -5.86 3.02 9.42
N LYS A 14 -6.89 2.26 9.80
CA LYS A 14 -8.22 2.28 9.16
C LYS A 14 -8.85 3.67 9.14
N SER A 15 -8.68 4.46 10.21
CA SER A 15 -9.28 5.79 10.33
C SER A 15 -8.74 6.81 9.30
N TYR A 16 -7.59 6.51 8.67
CA TYR A 16 -6.99 7.31 7.61
C TYR A 16 -7.24 6.74 6.20
N ARG A 17 -8.11 5.74 6.06
CA ARG A 17 -8.43 5.13 4.75
C ARG A 17 -9.18 6.14 3.88
N VAL A 18 -8.50 6.61 2.83
CA VAL A 18 -9.11 7.43 1.77
C VAL A 18 -9.41 6.51 0.59
N ASN A 19 -10.64 6.57 0.06
CA ASN A 19 -11.07 5.83 -1.13
C ASN A 19 -11.04 6.77 -2.33
N PHE A 20 -10.20 6.49 -3.32
CA PHE A 20 -9.94 7.36 -4.47
C PHE A 20 -10.68 6.94 -5.75
N GLY A 21 -11.47 5.87 -5.71
CA GLY A 21 -12.05 5.21 -6.89
C GLY A 21 -11.02 4.49 -7.78
N THR A 22 -9.85 4.13 -7.24
CA THR A 22 -8.73 3.48 -7.95
C THR A 22 -8.60 2.01 -7.57
N TRP A 23 -7.83 1.25 -8.37
CA TRP A 23 -7.56 -0.18 -8.10
C TRP A 23 -7.04 -0.43 -6.67
N SER A 24 -6.29 0.52 -6.10
CA SER A 24 -5.77 0.46 -4.73
C SER A 24 -6.85 0.40 -3.66
N ASP A 25 -8.08 0.86 -3.91
CA ASP A 25 -9.15 0.88 -2.89
C ASP A 25 -9.66 -0.51 -2.54
N TYR A 26 -9.45 -1.47 -3.44
CA TYR A 26 -9.76 -2.88 -3.24
C TYR A 26 -8.68 -3.62 -2.43
N PHE A 27 -7.56 -2.95 -2.12
CA PHE A 27 -6.47 -3.54 -1.37
C PHE A 27 -6.26 -2.80 -0.05
N ASN A 28 -6.01 -3.56 1.01
CA ASN A 28 -5.36 -3.05 2.19
C ASN A 28 -3.87 -2.98 1.85
N VAL A 29 -3.32 -1.77 1.80
CA VAL A 29 -1.90 -1.55 1.49
C VAL A 29 -1.22 -0.95 2.72
N TYR A 30 -0.11 -1.56 3.13
CA TYR A 30 0.71 -1.10 4.24
C TYR A 30 2.15 -0.96 3.79
N SER A 31 2.87 -0.01 4.36
CA SER A 31 4.32 0.10 4.16
C SER A 31 5.03 0.42 5.47
N TYR A 32 6.26 -0.07 5.61
CA TYR A 32 7.11 0.23 6.76
C TYR A 32 8.59 0.25 6.38
N LYS A 33 9.38 0.93 7.21
CA LYS A 33 10.84 1.02 7.04
C LYS A 33 11.50 -0.27 7.51
N LEU A 34 12.25 -0.93 6.63
CA LEU A 34 13.05 -2.11 6.97
C LEU A 34 14.50 -1.72 7.35
N SER A 35 15.07 -0.75 6.64
CA SER A 35 16.41 -0.21 6.89
C SER A 35 16.47 1.27 6.51
N GLU A 36 17.65 1.90 6.65
CA GLU A 36 17.86 3.29 6.21
C GLU A 36 17.65 3.49 4.69
N SER A 37 17.92 2.47 3.87
CA SER A 37 17.78 2.55 2.41
C SER A 37 16.57 1.81 1.87
N THR A 38 15.97 0.89 2.64
CA THR A 38 14.97 -0.06 2.14
C THR A 38 13.66 0.04 2.91
N GLY A 39 12.56 0.12 2.15
CA GLY A 39 11.20 -0.01 2.63
C GLY A 39 10.59 -1.34 2.23
N VAL A 40 9.49 -1.68 2.90
CA VAL A 40 8.63 -2.82 2.58
C VAL A 40 7.25 -2.29 2.24
N ILE A 41 6.62 -2.90 1.24
CA ILE A 41 5.19 -2.75 0.96
C ILE A 41 4.50 -4.12 1.03
N LEU A 42 3.34 -4.12 1.66
CA LEU A 42 2.46 -5.28 1.80
C LEU A 42 1.10 -4.92 1.22
N TRP A 43 0.45 -5.85 0.54
CA TRP A 43 -0.92 -5.65 0.11
C TRP A 43 -1.75 -6.93 0.13
N GLN A 44 -3.04 -6.77 0.41
CA GLN A 44 -4.02 -7.85 0.42
C GLN A 44 -5.34 -7.33 -0.12
N LEU A 45 -6.01 -8.11 -0.98
CA LEU A 45 -7.37 -7.79 -1.44
C LEU A 45 -8.31 -7.77 -0.22
N THR A 46 -9.01 -6.65 0.02
CA THR A 46 -9.78 -6.44 1.25
C THR A 46 -10.95 -7.41 1.36
N GLU A 47 -11.74 -7.52 0.30
CA GLU A 47 -12.88 -8.42 0.20
C GLU A 47 -13.16 -8.73 -1.27
N ARG A 48 -13.70 -9.94 -1.53
CA ARG A 48 -14.19 -10.28 -2.87
C ARG A 48 -15.55 -9.63 -3.05
N ASN A 49 -15.61 -8.61 -3.90
CA ASN A 49 -16.86 -8.06 -4.41
C ASN A 49 -17.18 -8.79 -5.74
N ASP A 50 -18.42 -9.27 -5.89
CA ASP A 50 -18.92 -9.93 -7.12
C ASP A 50 -18.84 -9.02 -8.36
N GLU A 51 -18.75 -7.70 -8.15
CA GLU A 51 -18.53 -6.71 -9.20
C GLU A 51 -17.08 -6.71 -9.73
N LEU A 52 -16.11 -7.26 -8.98
CA LEU A 52 -14.70 -7.33 -9.32
C LEU A 52 -14.35 -8.63 -10.05
N LYS A 53 -15.02 -8.86 -11.19
CA LYS A 53 -14.84 -10.07 -12.00
C LYS A 53 -13.38 -10.33 -12.40
N ASP A 54 -12.61 -9.27 -12.61
CA ASP A 54 -11.19 -9.37 -12.99
C ASP A 54 -10.30 -9.86 -11.82
N LEU A 55 -10.75 -9.68 -10.58
CA LEU A 55 -10.03 -10.08 -9.37
C LEU A 55 -10.61 -11.34 -8.72
N ILE A 56 -11.55 -12.04 -9.39
CA ILE A 56 -12.23 -13.22 -8.83
C ILE A 56 -11.26 -14.37 -8.50
N ASN A 57 -10.18 -14.48 -9.28
CA ASN A 57 -9.12 -15.47 -9.09
C ASN A 57 -7.90 -14.88 -8.37
N TYR A 58 -7.95 -13.62 -7.94
CA TYR A 58 -6.83 -12.99 -7.24
C TYR A 58 -6.61 -13.72 -5.90
N PRO A 59 -5.36 -14.09 -5.55
CA PRO A 59 -5.09 -14.84 -4.33
C PRO A 59 -5.47 -14.06 -3.07
N SER A 60 -6.12 -14.74 -2.12
CA SER A 60 -6.52 -14.15 -0.83
C SER A 60 -5.38 -14.09 0.19
N CYS A 61 -4.12 -14.06 -0.25
CA CYS A 61 -2.94 -13.97 0.61
C CYS A 61 -2.41 -12.54 0.71
N VAL A 62 -1.58 -12.29 1.72
CA VAL A 62 -0.80 -11.06 1.83
C VAL A 62 0.40 -11.18 0.90
N PHE A 63 0.54 -10.24 -0.02
CA PHE A 63 1.73 -10.07 -0.86
C PHE A 63 2.71 -9.13 -0.18
N TYR A 64 3.99 -9.29 -0.52
CA TYR A 64 5.11 -8.57 0.08
C TYR A 64 6.16 -8.26 -0.98
N GLU A 65 6.69 -7.04 -0.95
CA GLU A 65 7.85 -6.64 -1.75
C GLU A 65 8.70 -5.60 -1.03
N THR A 66 10.00 -5.57 -1.34
CA THR A 66 10.95 -4.56 -0.85
C THR A 66 11.26 -3.54 -1.93
N PHE A 67 11.46 -2.28 -1.55
CA PHE A 67 11.89 -1.22 -2.46
C PHE A 67 13.00 -0.37 -1.85
N ASN A 68 13.86 0.21 -2.69
CA ASN A 68 14.83 1.22 -2.26
C ASN A 68 14.21 2.62 -2.24
N TYR A 69 14.56 3.43 -1.25
CA TYR A 69 14.09 4.81 -1.18
C TYR A 69 14.66 5.69 -2.30
N SER A 70 15.85 5.38 -2.83
CA SER A 70 16.41 6.06 -3.99
C SER A 70 15.50 5.94 -5.21
N ASP A 71 15.04 4.72 -5.49
CA ASP A 71 14.22 4.42 -6.66
C ASP A 71 12.86 5.11 -6.55
N LEU A 72 12.32 5.18 -5.34
CA LEU A 72 11.08 5.92 -5.06
C LEU A 72 11.25 7.43 -5.29
N LEU A 73 12.39 8.01 -4.89
CA LEU A 73 12.69 9.42 -5.14
C LEU A 73 12.76 9.71 -6.63
N GLU A 74 13.42 8.84 -7.42
CA GLU A 74 13.48 8.98 -8.88
C GLU A 74 12.09 8.97 -9.52
N VAL A 75 11.20 8.08 -9.07
CA VAL A 75 9.81 8.02 -9.56
C VAL A 75 9.04 9.30 -9.19
N ILE A 76 9.18 9.80 -7.96
CA ILE A 76 8.54 11.04 -7.50
C ILE A 76 9.02 12.23 -8.32
N ASP A 77 10.32 12.35 -8.55
CA ASP A 77 10.92 13.42 -9.33
C ASP A 77 10.44 13.38 -10.78
N HIS A 78 10.35 12.19 -11.37
CA HIS A 78 9.79 12.01 -12.71
C HIS A 78 8.33 12.48 -12.79
N LEU A 79 7.48 12.07 -11.84
CA LEU A 79 6.07 12.50 -11.79
C LEU A 79 5.92 14.02 -11.62
N ASN A 80 6.78 14.64 -10.81
CA ASN A 80 6.78 16.09 -10.63
C ASN A 80 7.27 16.84 -11.87
N SER A 81 8.22 16.27 -12.63
CA SER A 81 8.69 16.84 -13.89
C SER A 81 7.59 16.90 -14.96
N ILE A 82 6.66 15.94 -14.95
CA ILE A 82 5.51 15.90 -15.86
C ILE A 82 4.48 16.98 -15.46
N LYS A 83 4.23 17.16 -14.15
CA LYS A 83 3.29 18.18 -13.65
C LYS A 83 3.69 19.62 -14.00
N THR A 84 4.99 19.87 -14.14
CA THR A 84 5.53 21.20 -14.43
C THR A 84 5.56 21.55 -15.92
N GLN A 85 5.15 20.63 -16.79
CA GLN A 85 5.05 20.85 -18.24
C GLN A 85 3.65 21.28 -18.72
N HIS A 86 2.68 21.46 -17.80
CA HIS A 86 1.33 21.92 -18.08
C HIS A 86 0.98 23.20 -17.33
#